data_AF-A0A5S3WFY6-F1
#
_entry.id   AF-A0A5S3WFY6-F1
#
_cell.length_a   1.000
_cell.length_b   1.000
_cell.length_c   1.000
_cell.angle_alpha   90.00
_cell.angle_beta   90.00
_cell.angle_gamma   90.00
#
_symmetry.space_group_name_H-M   'P 1'
#
loop_
_entity.id
_entity.type
_entity.pdbx_description
1 polymer ?
#
loop_
_entity_poly.entity_id
_entity_poly.type
_entity_poly.pdbx_seq_one_letter_code
_entity_poly.pdbx_strand_id
1 'polypeptide(L)'
;MTLRENMKHRLLSEHFGKVKKTPLQYSEHFDIANHGDIKGYGREALVNIFLKEHLPDSIEYLTGEIFDEFDKRSGQVDIILQSKSFPKVPLLGNTQLVYSDAVMAAIEVKSNLTKQHLYAIFEQFKKVKLLNRKAIIKGGGMLSDLKKIPCIIFAFKVPVHRKIVEHVNKFSVLKKVPLTDFAPDMVVVLDSDFYICRNDGWIFPPVPERALFRHWEGLPHENLVGIYIYLINLSSSYLFDPPNFSVAPYFEKSILNKS
;
A
#
# COMPACT_ATOMS: atom_id res chain seq x y z
N MET A 1 -3.26 36.30 -24.51
CA MET A 1 -3.59 35.72 -23.19
C MET A 1 -3.87 34.24 -23.42
N THR A 2 -2.96 33.36 -23.03
CA THR A 2 -3.02 31.93 -23.38
C THR A 2 -4.05 31.21 -22.51
N LEU A 3 -4.67 30.13 -23.00
CA LEU A 3 -5.60 29.27 -22.23
C LEU A 3 -5.05 28.84 -20.85
N ARG A 4 -3.73 28.87 -20.65
CA ARG A 4 -3.08 28.61 -19.35
C ARG A 4 -3.26 29.73 -18.32
N GLU A 5 -3.44 30.98 -18.75
CA GLU A 5 -3.58 32.15 -17.86
C GLU A 5 -4.99 32.29 -17.26
N ASN A 6 -6.01 31.64 -17.84
CA ASN A 6 -7.38 31.64 -17.32
C ASN A 6 -7.73 30.42 -16.44
N MET A 7 -6.86 29.41 -16.34
CA MET A 7 -7.11 28.26 -15.48
C MET A 7 -6.61 28.52 -14.06
N LYS A 8 -7.57 28.70 -13.13
CA LYS A 8 -7.28 28.90 -11.70
C LYS A 8 -6.64 27.66 -11.05
N HIS A 9 -7.04 26.46 -11.50
CA HIS A 9 -6.53 25.15 -11.06
C HIS A 9 -6.49 24.15 -12.23
N ARG A 10 -5.69 23.08 -12.10
CA ARG A 10 -5.70 21.95 -13.07
C ARG A 10 -6.90 21.03 -12.82
N LEU A 11 -7.48 20.44 -13.86
CA LEU A 11 -8.65 19.55 -13.75
C LEU A 11 -8.47 18.42 -12.74
N LEU A 12 -7.37 17.65 -12.83
CA LEU A 12 -7.10 16.55 -11.88
C LEU A 12 -6.87 17.06 -10.46
N SER A 13 -6.21 18.21 -10.33
CA SER A 13 -5.99 18.85 -9.03
C SER A 13 -7.33 19.20 -8.35
N GLU A 14 -8.24 19.80 -9.11
CA GLU A 14 -9.60 20.10 -8.62
C GLU A 14 -10.40 18.82 -8.33
N HIS A 15 -10.35 17.83 -9.21
CA HIS A 15 -11.04 16.55 -9.03
C HIS A 15 -10.58 15.83 -7.76
N PHE A 16 -9.28 15.59 -7.59
CA PHE A 16 -8.75 14.93 -6.39
C PHE A 16 -8.95 15.77 -5.12
N GLY A 17 -9.00 17.09 -5.23
CA GLY A 17 -9.41 17.97 -4.13
C GLY A 17 -10.85 17.78 -3.70
N LYS A 18 -11.77 17.48 -4.63
CA LYS A 18 -13.15 17.12 -4.31
C LYS A 18 -13.25 15.69 -3.79
N VAL A 19 -12.56 14.74 -4.44
CA VAL A 19 -12.50 13.33 -4.02
C VAL A 19 -12.00 13.21 -2.59
N LYS A 20 -10.96 13.96 -2.17
CA LYS A 20 -10.44 13.95 -0.79
C LYS A 20 -11.48 14.30 0.27
N LYS A 21 -12.45 15.18 -0.03
CA LYS A 21 -13.46 15.63 0.94
C LYS A 21 -14.40 14.51 1.35
N THR A 22 -14.79 13.68 0.40
CA THR A 22 -15.75 12.58 0.60
C THR A 22 -15.29 11.57 1.67
N PRO A 23 -14.13 10.88 1.55
CA PRO A 23 -13.68 9.94 2.55
C PRO A 23 -13.39 10.62 3.90
N LEU A 24 -12.93 11.87 3.93
CA LEU A 24 -12.78 12.60 5.19
C LEU A 24 -14.12 12.77 5.91
N GLN A 25 -15.14 13.27 5.22
CA GLN A 25 -16.48 13.47 5.77
C GLN A 25 -17.11 12.15 6.23
N TYR A 26 -17.12 11.13 5.36
CA TYR A 26 -17.68 9.81 5.74
C TYR A 26 -16.89 9.13 6.86
N SER A 27 -15.60 9.41 7.02
CA SER A 27 -14.82 8.84 8.12
C SER A 27 -15.31 9.30 9.50
N GLU A 28 -15.90 10.49 9.58
CA GLU A 28 -16.47 11.05 10.82
C GLU A 28 -17.79 10.36 11.17
N HIS A 29 -18.55 9.89 10.17
CA HIS A 29 -19.81 9.17 10.42
C HIS A 29 -19.58 7.88 11.22
N PHE A 30 -18.44 7.23 11.05
CA PHE A 30 -18.13 6.01 11.81
C PHE A 30 -17.85 6.30 13.29
N ASP A 31 -17.64 7.55 13.70
CA ASP A 31 -17.34 7.88 15.09
C ASP A 31 -18.54 7.67 16.02
N ILE A 32 -19.76 7.52 15.47
CA ILE A 32 -20.97 7.11 16.20
C ILE A 32 -20.88 5.69 16.78
N ALA A 33 -20.03 4.83 16.22
CA ALA A 33 -19.86 3.47 16.71
C ALA A 33 -19.09 3.46 18.03
N ASN A 34 -19.47 2.59 18.97
CA ASN A 34 -18.75 2.46 20.24
C ASN A 34 -17.50 1.58 20.14
N HIS A 35 -17.49 0.61 19.23
CA HIS A 35 -16.38 -0.33 19.05
C HIS A 35 -15.36 0.17 18.02
N GLY A 36 -14.07 0.07 18.35
CA GLY A 36 -12.96 0.47 17.50
C GLY A 36 -12.87 -0.32 16.18
N ASP A 37 -13.29 -1.58 16.18
CA ASP A 37 -13.22 -2.43 14.99
C ASP A 37 -14.20 -1.97 13.92
N ILE A 38 -15.43 -1.59 14.30
CA ILE A 38 -16.43 -1.03 13.37
C ILE A 38 -15.90 0.26 12.73
N LYS A 39 -15.23 1.10 13.53
CA LYS A 39 -14.56 2.31 13.07
C LYS A 39 -13.44 2.04 12.08
N GLY A 40 -12.70 0.95 12.27
CA GLY A 40 -11.66 0.46 11.38
C GLY A 40 -12.24 -0.01 10.06
N TYR A 41 -13.17 -0.96 10.10
CA TYR A 41 -13.82 -1.52 8.91
C TYR A 41 -14.48 -0.46 8.02
N GLY A 42 -15.15 0.54 8.60
CA GLY A 42 -15.74 1.63 7.82
C GLY A 42 -14.69 2.44 7.06
N ARG A 43 -13.54 2.71 7.68
CA ARG A 43 -12.43 3.45 7.06
C ARG A 43 -11.69 2.61 6.02
N GLU A 44 -11.50 1.33 6.26
CA GLU A 44 -11.00 0.37 5.27
C GLU A 44 -11.90 0.34 4.03
N ALA A 45 -13.23 0.30 4.23
CA ALA A 45 -14.20 0.33 3.14
C ALA A 45 -14.09 1.63 2.31
N LEU A 46 -13.92 2.80 2.94
CA LEU A 46 -13.72 4.06 2.23
C LEU A 46 -12.45 4.06 1.36
N VAL A 47 -11.34 3.54 1.90
CA VAL A 47 -10.09 3.41 1.12
C VAL A 47 -10.31 2.45 -0.04
N ASN A 48 -10.98 1.31 0.18
CA ASN A 48 -11.28 0.34 -0.86
C ASN A 48 -12.16 0.93 -1.98
N ILE A 49 -13.18 1.73 -1.63
CA ILE A 49 -14.02 2.45 -2.60
C ILE A 49 -13.17 3.41 -3.44
N PHE A 50 -12.36 4.25 -2.79
CA PHE A 50 -11.47 5.17 -3.52
C PHE A 50 -10.56 4.41 -4.50
N LEU A 51 -9.92 3.34 -4.04
CA LEU A 51 -9.02 2.56 -4.90
C LEU A 51 -9.75 1.89 -6.07
N LYS A 52 -10.95 1.36 -5.85
CA LYS A 52 -11.78 0.72 -6.90
C LYS A 52 -12.26 1.70 -7.95
N GLU A 53 -12.66 2.91 -7.54
CA GLU A 53 -13.19 3.91 -8.47
C GLU A 53 -12.10 4.57 -9.32
N HIS A 54 -10.83 4.50 -8.90
CA HIS A 54 -9.74 5.23 -9.55
C HIS A 54 -8.68 4.34 -10.20
N LEU A 55 -8.58 3.05 -9.88
CA LEU A 55 -7.59 2.16 -10.50
C LEU A 55 -8.24 1.22 -11.53
N PRO A 56 -7.46 0.59 -12.42
CA PRO A 56 -7.98 -0.29 -13.47
C PRO A 56 -8.79 -1.46 -12.93
N ASP A 57 -9.86 -1.83 -13.66
CA ASP A 57 -10.71 -2.99 -13.35
C ASP A 57 -9.95 -4.32 -13.33
N SER A 58 -8.74 -4.41 -13.88
CA SER A 58 -7.89 -5.60 -13.80
C SER A 58 -7.33 -5.83 -12.40
N ILE A 59 -7.46 -4.87 -11.47
CA ILE A 59 -7.03 -5.00 -10.08
C ILE A 59 -8.19 -5.51 -9.22
N GLU A 60 -7.87 -6.40 -8.29
CA GLU A 60 -8.75 -6.80 -7.21
C GLU A 60 -8.20 -6.39 -5.84
N TYR A 61 -9.12 -6.24 -4.89
CA TYR A 61 -8.87 -5.70 -3.56
C TYR A 61 -9.39 -6.69 -2.53
N LEU A 62 -8.47 -7.45 -1.97
CA LEU A 62 -8.75 -8.55 -1.06
C LEU A 62 -8.44 -8.15 0.37
N THR A 63 -9.03 -8.83 1.34
CA THR A 63 -8.64 -8.77 2.76
C THR A 63 -8.30 -10.18 3.22
N GLY A 64 -7.30 -10.34 4.08
CA GLY A 64 -6.90 -11.64 4.60
C GLY A 64 -5.39 -11.78 4.79
N GLU A 65 -4.84 -12.96 4.54
CA GLU A 65 -3.43 -13.27 4.79
C GLU A 65 -2.67 -13.51 3.50
N ILE A 66 -1.41 -13.08 3.48
CA ILE A 66 -0.46 -13.42 2.42
C ILE A 66 0.39 -14.59 2.91
N PHE A 67 0.63 -15.57 2.04
CA PHE A 67 1.47 -16.73 2.33
C PHE A 67 2.48 -17.04 1.23
N ASP A 68 3.61 -17.64 1.58
CA ASP A 68 4.64 -18.08 0.63
C ASP A 68 4.66 -19.59 0.43
N GLU A 69 5.51 -20.07 -0.49
CA GLU A 69 5.69 -21.50 -0.80
C GLU A 69 6.20 -22.34 0.37
N PHE A 70 6.61 -21.72 1.48
CA PHE A 70 7.06 -22.38 2.71
C PHE A 70 6.03 -22.29 3.84
N ASP A 71 4.78 -21.95 3.52
CA ASP A 71 3.67 -21.74 4.45
C ASP A 71 3.93 -20.66 5.52
N LYS A 72 4.89 -19.76 5.30
CA LYS A 72 5.02 -18.57 6.16
C LYS A 72 3.88 -17.62 5.83
N ARG A 73 3.36 -16.94 6.86
CA ARG A 73 2.18 -16.10 6.77
C ARG A 73 2.46 -14.69 7.26
N SER A 74 1.87 -13.70 6.60
CA SER A 74 1.89 -12.31 7.05
C SER A 74 1.04 -12.09 8.31
N GLY A 75 0.00 -12.90 8.53
CA GLY A 75 -1.17 -12.51 9.32
C GLY A 75 -2.09 -11.59 8.52
N GLN A 76 -3.15 -11.08 9.15
CA GLN A 76 -4.15 -10.25 8.47
C GLN A 76 -3.55 -8.96 7.90
N VAL A 77 -3.96 -8.62 6.68
CA VAL A 77 -3.66 -7.39 5.95
C VAL A 77 -4.98 -6.76 5.55
N ASP A 78 -5.15 -5.47 5.84
CA ASP A 78 -6.41 -4.76 5.64
C ASP A 78 -6.84 -4.78 4.16
N ILE A 79 -5.93 -4.40 3.26
CA ILE A 79 -6.16 -4.42 1.80
C ILE A 79 -4.94 -5.00 1.07
N ILE A 80 -5.18 -6.03 0.28
CA ILE A 80 -4.21 -6.68 -0.61
C ILE A 80 -4.62 -6.41 -2.05
N LEU A 81 -3.72 -5.81 -2.83
CA LEU A 81 -3.91 -5.60 -4.26
C LEU A 81 -3.34 -6.80 -5.02
N GLN A 82 -4.11 -7.35 -5.94
CA GLN A 82 -3.72 -8.45 -6.82
C GLN A 82 -4.27 -8.17 -8.23
N SER A 83 -3.64 -8.70 -9.27
CA SER A 83 -4.23 -8.69 -10.61
C SER A 83 -5.26 -9.82 -10.73
N LYS A 84 -6.43 -9.54 -11.30
CA LYS A 84 -7.50 -10.52 -11.57
C LYS A 84 -7.07 -11.67 -12.48
N SER A 85 -5.90 -11.59 -13.10
CA SER A 85 -5.30 -12.68 -13.87
C SER A 85 -4.67 -13.79 -13.00
N PHE A 86 -4.55 -13.59 -11.69
CA PHE A 86 -3.95 -14.55 -10.76
C PHE A 86 -5.02 -15.39 -10.04
N PRO A 87 -4.66 -16.58 -9.52
CA PRO A 87 -5.60 -17.44 -8.80
C PRO A 87 -5.98 -16.88 -7.43
N LYS A 88 -7.17 -17.28 -6.97
CA LYS A 88 -7.73 -16.93 -5.65
C LYS A 88 -7.77 -18.15 -4.75
N VAL A 89 -7.59 -17.92 -3.45
CA VAL A 89 -7.75 -18.96 -2.42
C VAL A 89 -8.74 -18.44 -1.37
N PRO A 90 -10.06 -18.53 -1.65
CA PRO A 90 -11.07 -18.01 -0.75
C PRO A 90 -11.14 -18.83 0.54
N LEU A 91 -11.28 -18.13 1.66
CA LEU A 91 -11.78 -18.71 2.91
C LEU A 91 -13.28 -18.40 3.04
N LEU A 92 -13.88 -18.76 4.17
CA LEU A 92 -15.27 -18.42 4.46
C LEU A 92 -15.45 -16.88 4.58
N GLY A 93 -16.49 -16.35 3.94
CA GLY A 93 -16.80 -14.92 3.95
C GLY A 93 -15.96 -14.11 2.97
N ASN A 94 -15.50 -12.93 3.39
CA ASN A 94 -14.71 -12.01 2.56
C ASN A 94 -13.18 -12.20 2.70
N THR A 95 -12.75 -13.16 3.51
CA THR A 95 -11.33 -13.40 3.81
C THR A 95 -10.69 -14.28 2.73
N GLN A 96 -9.47 -13.95 2.33
CA GLN A 96 -8.70 -14.68 1.33
C GLN A 96 -7.34 -15.09 1.88
N LEU A 97 -6.80 -16.20 1.38
CA LEU A 97 -5.36 -16.44 1.38
C LEU A 97 -4.81 -15.98 0.02
N VAL A 98 -3.69 -15.26 0.03
CA VAL A 98 -3.10 -14.70 -1.19
C VAL A 98 -1.65 -15.14 -1.32
N TYR A 99 -1.29 -15.70 -2.47
CA TYR A 99 0.08 -16.08 -2.78
C TYR A 99 1.00 -14.85 -2.77
N SER A 100 2.14 -14.92 -2.09
CA SER A 100 3.12 -13.82 -2.02
C SER A 100 3.57 -13.34 -3.41
N ASP A 101 3.62 -14.25 -4.38
CA ASP A 101 3.96 -13.98 -5.77
C ASP A 101 2.86 -13.25 -6.57
N ALA A 102 1.60 -13.32 -6.12
CA ALA A 102 0.46 -12.69 -6.77
C ALA A 102 0.17 -11.27 -6.24
N VAL A 103 0.78 -10.88 -5.12
CA VAL A 103 0.50 -9.59 -4.47
C VAL A 103 1.17 -8.43 -5.23
N MET A 104 0.38 -7.44 -5.65
CA MET A 104 0.87 -6.18 -6.21
C MET A 104 1.31 -5.20 -5.12
N ALA A 105 0.53 -5.06 -4.05
CA ALA A 105 0.83 -4.23 -2.88
C ALA A 105 -0.01 -4.68 -1.67
N ALA A 106 0.50 -4.40 -0.48
CA ALA A 106 -0.21 -4.56 0.79
C ALA A 106 -0.43 -3.18 1.42
N ILE A 107 -1.64 -2.89 1.89
CA ILE A 107 -2.00 -1.60 2.47
C ILE A 107 -2.57 -1.80 3.86
N GLU A 108 -2.03 -1.07 4.83
CA GLU A 108 -2.52 -0.98 6.21
C GLU A 108 -3.27 0.34 6.40
N VAL A 109 -4.50 0.26 6.88
CA VAL A 109 -5.39 1.41 7.06
C VAL A 109 -5.48 1.75 8.55
N LYS A 110 -5.32 3.03 8.89
CA LYS A 110 -5.51 3.51 10.27
C LYS A 110 -6.29 4.82 10.32
N SER A 111 -7.21 4.90 11.28
CA SER A 111 -7.93 6.14 11.60
C SER A 111 -6.97 7.24 12.04
N ASN A 112 -6.16 6.94 13.07
CA ASN A 112 -5.18 7.84 13.65
C ASN A 112 -3.83 7.12 13.71
N LEU A 113 -2.81 7.65 13.04
CA LEU A 113 -1.49 7.03 12.98
C LEU A 113 -0.64 7.44 14.20
N THR A 114 -0.79 6.71 15.31
CA THR A 114 0.01 6.92 16.53
C THR A 114 1.38 6.24 16.42
N LYS A 115 2.30 6.56 17.34
CA LYS A 115 3.59 5.86 17.46
C LYS A 115 3.41 4.35 17.66
N GLN A 116 2.47 3.94 18.51
CA GLN A 116 2.21 2.52 18.78
C GLN A 116 1.72 1.82 17.51
N HIS A 117 0.80 2.44 16.77
CA HIS A 117 0.33 1.92 15.48
C HIS A 117 1.45 1.80 14.45
N LEU A 118 2.33 2.82 14.34
CA LEU A 118 3.49 2.75 13.45
C LEU A 118 4.39 1.54 13.73
N TYR A 119 4.72 1.29 15.00
CA TYR A 119 5.60 0.19 15.38
C TYR A 119 4.93 -1.17 15.15
N ALA A 120 3.62 -1.28 15.38
CA ALA A 120 2.86 -2.47 15.05
C ALA A 120 2.84 -2.74 13.54
N ILE A 121 2.62 -1.71 12.73
CA ILE A 121 2.67 -1.79 11.27
C ILE A 121 4.08 -2.18 10.79
N PHE A 122 5.14 -1.67 11.40
CA PHE A 122 6.51 -2.08 11.04
C PHE A 122 6.76 -3.56 11.29
N GLU A 123 6.29 -4.13 12.40
CA GLU A 123 6.36 -5.58 12.62
C GLU A 123 5.51 -6.35 11.61
N GLN A 124 4.33 -5.83 11.23
CA GLN A 124 3.47 -6.45 10.22
C GLN A 124 4.10 -6.44 8.83
N PHE A 125 4.60 -5.29 8.38
CA PHE A 125 5.33 -5.16 7.12
C PHE A 125 6.60 -5.97 7.09
N LYS A 126 7.26 -6.16 8.24
CA LYS A 126 8.38 -7.09 8.34
C LYS A 126 7.97 -8.51 7.97
N LYS A 127 6.83 -9.00 8.47
CA LYS A 127 6.33 -10.32 8.09
C LYS A 127 6.03 -10.39 6.60
N VAL A 128 5.32 -9.38 6.05
CA VAL A 128 4.97 -9.31 4.62
C VAL A 128 6.22 -9.30 3.74
N LYS A 129 7.20 -8.46 4.03
CA LYS A 129 8.43 -8.28 3.23
C LYS A 129 9.45 -9.41 3.36
N LEU A 130 9.31 -10.27 4.36
CA LEU A 130 10.14 -11.46 4.56
C LEU A 130 9.52 -12.74 4.02
N LEU A 131 8.28 -12.69 3.50
CA LEU A 131 7.72 -13.78 2.72
C LEU A 131 8.61 -14.07 1.51
N ASN A 132 8.85 -15.35 1.25
CA ASN A 132 9.54 -15.77 0.05
C ASN A 132 8.69 -15.41 -1.17
N ARG A 133 9.33 -14.77 -2.14
CA ARG A 133 8.69 -14.26 -3.36
C ARG A 133 9.68 -14.36 -4.51
N LYS A 134 9.28 -15.04 -5.57
CA LYS A 134 10.00 -15.16 -6.85
C LYS A 134 9.58 -14.06 -7.82
N ALA A 135 8.33 -13.58 -7.73
CA ALA A 135 7.81 -12.49 -8.52
C ALA A 135 8.59 -11.19 -8.32
N ILE A 136 9.15 -10.63 -9.38
CA ILE A 136 9.78 -9.30 -9.38
C ILE A 136 8.93 -8.38 -10.24
N ILE A 137 8.48 -7.27 -9.66
CA ILE A 137 7.77 -6.24 -10.43
C ILE A 137 8.85 -5.38 -11.08
N LYS A 138 8.93 -5.41 -12.40
CA LYS A 138 9.97 -4.69 -13.13
C LYS A 138 9.68 -3.19 -13.19
N GLY A 139 10.70 -2.42 -12.84
CA GLY A 139 10.70 -0.98 -13.10
C GLY A 139 11.04 -0.72 -14.56
N GLY A 140 10.32 0.20 -15.21
CA GLY A 140 10.66 0.71 -16.53
C GLY A 140 11.57 1.96 -16.45
N GLY A 141 12.56 2.07 -17.32
CA GLY A 141 13.40 3.28 -17.42
C GLY A 141 14.18 3.59 -16.13
N MET A 142 13.80 4.64 -15.41
CA MET A 142 14.44 5.08 -14.16
C MET A 142 13.86 4.44 -12.89
N LEU A 143 12.81 3.62 -13.00
CA LEU A 143 12.17 2.94 -11.87
C LEU A 143 12.99 1.72 -11.42
N SER A 144 13.17 1.52 -10.12
CA SER A 144 13.86 0.34 -9.60
C SER A 144 12.95 -0.91 -9.57
N ASP A 145 13.52 -2.08 -9.82
CA ASP A 145 12.82 -3.36 -9.60
C ASP A 145 12.34 -3.54 -8.16
N LEU A 146 11.11 -4.03 -8.00
CA LEU A 146 10.53 -4.38 -6.71
C LEU A 146 10.58 -5.89 -6.49
N LYS A 147 11.57 -6.31 -5.70
CA LYS A 147 11.77 -7.72 -5.33
C LYS A 147 10.92 -8.17 -4.14
N LYS A 148 10.41 -7.21 -3.37
CA LYS A 148 9.59 -7.45 -2.18
C LYS A 148 8.22 -6.83 -2.39
N ILE A 149 7.22 -7.36 -1.69
CA ILE A 149 5.87 -6.79 -1.69
C ILE A 149 5.93 -5.31 -1.27
N PRO A 150 5.43 -4.38 -2.09
CA PRO A 150 5.21 -3.00 -1.71
C PRO A 150 4.23 -2.90 -0.55
N CYS A 151 4.60 -2.13 0.47
CA CYS A 151 3.80 -1.94 1.68
C CYS A 151 3.45 -0.46 1.85
N ILE A 152 2.16 -0.14 1.96
CA ILE A 152 1.65 1.23 2.02
C ILE A 152 0.91 1.45 3.33
N ILE A 153 1.18 2.56 4.01
CA ILE A 153 0.36 3.01 5.13
C ILE A 153 -0.62 4.05 4.61
N PHE A 154 -1.92 3.81 4.78
CA PHE A 154 -2.96 4.79 4.51
C PHE A 154 -3.59 5.22 5.84
N ALA A 155 -3.39 6.46 6.24
CA ALA A 155 -3.95 7.01 7.47
C ALA A 155 -4.92 8.15 7.19
N PHE A 156 -5.97 8.27 7.99
CA PHE A 156 -6.85 9.43 7.92
C PHE A 156 -6.22 10.63 8.62
N LYS A 157 -5.67 10.45 9.82
CA LYS A 157 -5.07 11.53 10.61
C LYS A 157 -3.72 11.09 11.18
N VAL A 158 -2.84 12.06 11.43
CA VAL A 158 -1.60 11.87 12.19
C VAL A 158 -1.53 12.88 13.34
N PRO A 159 -1.30 12.46 14.60
CA PRO A 159 -1.19 13.40 15.71
C PRO A 159 0.07 14.28 15.60
N VAL A 160 1.16 13.75 15.03
CA VAL A 160 2.44 14.44 14.87
C VAL A 160 3.07 14.09 13.52
N HIS A 161 2.92 15.00 12.56
CA HIS A 161 3.26 14.84 11.15
C HIS A 161 4.75 14.53 10.84
N ARG A 162 5.70 15.05 11.63
CA ARG A 162 7.12 15.13 11.22
C ARG A 162 8.04 13.99 11.68
N LYS A 163 7.53 12.94 12.34
CA LYS A 163 8.39 11.91 13.00
C LYS A 163 8.37 10.53 12.36
N ILE A 164 7.69 10.33 11.23
CA ILE A 164 7.54 9.00 10.61
C ILE A 164 8.91 8.45 10.19
N VAL A 165 9.71 9.22 9.44
CA VAL A 165 11.06 8.80 9.00
C VAL A 165 11.99 8.57 10.20
N GLU A 166 11.91 9.41 11.24
CA GLU A 166 12.66 9.18 12.48
C GLU A 166 12.27 7.86 13.14
N HIS A 167 10.98 7.54 13.21
CA HIS A 167 10.50 6.29 13.80
C HIS A 167 10.92 5.07 12.99
N VAL A 168 10.94 5.15 11.66
CA VAL A 168 11.49 4.11 10.80
C VAL A 168 12.98 3.88 11.13
N ASN A 169 13.79 4.93 11.17
CA ASN A 169 15.22 4.81 11.51
C ASN A 169 15.44 4.26 12.93
N LYS A 170 14.68 4.75 13.92
CA LYS A 170 14.73 4.26 15.30
C LYS A 170 14.35 2.78 15.40
N PHE A 171 13.34 2.33 14.66
CA PHE A 171 12.93 0.93 14.65
C PHE A 171 14.02 0.03 14.06
N SER A 172 14.64 0.43 12.94
CA SER A 172 15.75 -0.31 12.32
C SER A 172 16.91 -0.54 13.30
N VAL A 173 17.32 0.52 14.02
CA VAL A 173 18.38 0.43 15.04
C VAL A 173 17.95 -0.45 16.21
N LEU A 174 16.75 -0.24 16.76
CA LEU A 174 16.24 -0.96 17.93
C LEU A 174 16.11 -2.46 17.66
N LYS A 175 15.60 -2.83 16.49
CA LYS A 175 15.30 -4.22 16.11
C LYS A 175 16.43 -4.89 15.35
N LYS A 176 17.50 -4.16 15.02
CA LYS A 176 18.65 -4.61 14.22
C LYS A 176 18.21 -5.24 12.88
N VAL A 177 17.27 -4.59 12.21
CA VAL A 177 16.74 -5.02 10.91
C VAL A 177 17.01 -3.98 9.84
N PRO A 178 17.41 -4.38 8.62
CA PRO A 178 17.53 -3.46 7.49
C PRO A 178 16.23 -2.72 7.22
N LEU A 179 16.32 -1.46 6.79
CA LEU A 179 15.15 -0.66 6.44
C LEU A 179 14.29 -1.33 5.35
N THR A 180 14.93 -1.95 4.36
CA THR A 180 14.28 -2.69 3.27
C THR A 180 13.48 -3.92 3.71
N ASP A 181 13.61 -4.35 4.97
CA ASP A 181 12.89 -5.51 5.50
C ASP A 181 11.57 -5.15 6.15
N PHE A 182 11.28 -3.88 6.45
CA PHE A 182 10.04 -3.50 7.14
C PHE A 182 9.49 -2.13 6.77
N ALA A 183 10.33 -1.22 6.26
CA ALA A 183 9.94 0.15 6.05
C ALA A 183 8.83 0.24 5.00
N PRO A 184 7.84 1.14 5.16
CA PRO A 184 6.83 1.37 4.14
C PRO A 184 7.49 1.83 2.83
N ASP A 185 6.87 1.52 1.70
CA ASP A 185 7.21 2.11 0.40
C ASP A 185 6.49 3.45 0.21
N MET A 186 5.33 3.62 0.84
CA MET A 186 4.58 4.86 0.85
C MET A 186 3.80 5.04 2.16
N VAL A 187 3.69 6.29 2.63
CA VAL A 187 2.79 6.69 3.71
C VAL A 187 1.95 7.87 3.24
N VAL A 188 0.64 7.69 3.25
CA VAL A 188 -0.36 8.70 2.89
C VAL A 188 -1.12 9.07 4.15
N VAL A 189 -1.25 10.36 4.43
CA VAL A 189 -2.10 10.86 5.51
C VAL A 189 -3.12 11.81 4.91
N LEU A 190 -4.40 11.45 5.00
CA LEU A 190 -5.45 12.13 4.26
C LEU A 190 -5.72 13.55 4.80
N ASP A 191 -5.83 13.72 6.12
CA ASP A 191 -6.04 14.99 6.82
C ASP A 191 -4.72 15.80 6.98
N SER A 192 -3.77 15.57 6.10
CA SER A 192 -2.53 16.33 6.05
C SER A 192 -2.10 16.49 4.60
N ASP A 193 -1.38 17.56 4.30
CA ASP A 193 -1.05 17.94 2.92
C ASP A 193 0.34 17.41 2.52
N PHE A 194 0.63 16.17 2.95
CA PHE A 194 1.89 15.49 2.68
C PHE A 194 1.71 13.99 2.42
N TYR A 195 2.73 13.43 1.79
CA TYR A 195 2.97 11.99 1.80
C TYR A 195 4.47 11.73 1.81
N ILE A 196 4.84 10.52 2.19
CA ILE A 196 6.22 10.03 2.16
C ILE A 196 6.24 8.87 1.17
N CYS A 197 7.24 8.82 0.29
CA CYS A 197 7.45 7.71 -0.61
C CYS A 197 8.92 7.31 -0.67
N ARG A 198 9.21 6.08 -1.07
CA ARG A 198 10.59 5.64 -1.25
C ARG A 198 11.28 6.41 -2.38
N ASN A 199 12.59 6.61 -2.25
CA ASN A 199 13.43 7.26 -3.26
C ASN A 199 13.90 6.25 -4.32
N ASP A 200 12.97 5.76 -5.14
CA ASP A 200 13.18 4.57 -5.98
C ASP A 200 12.64 4.71 -7.42
N GLY A 201 12.23 5.91 -7.80
CA GLY A 201 11.71 6.19 -9.14
C GLY A 201 10.20 6.01 -9.31
N TRP A 202 9.50 5.35 -8.39
CA TRP A 202 8.09 4.95 -8.61
C TRP A 202 7.07 6.09 -8.53
N ILE A 203 7.44 7.22 -7.94
CA ILE A 203 6.63 8.45 -7.96
C ILE A 203 7.43 9.60 -8.58
N PHE A 204 8.67 9.77 -8.13
CA PHE A 204 9.57 10.83 -8.57
C PHE A 204 10.88 10.23 -9.06
N PRO A 205 11.58 10.89 -10.00
CA PRO A 205 12.95 10.52 -10.35
C PRO A 205 13.80 10.40 -9.09
N PRO A 206 14.61 9.33 -8.97
CA PRO A 206 15.43 9.11 -7.79
C PRO A 206 16.45 10.24 -7.68
N VAL A 207 16.63 10.78 -6.48
CA VAL A 207 17.70 11.75 -6.20
C VAL A 207 18.92 11.01 -5.65
N PRO A 208 20.15 11.50 -5.91
CA PRO A 208 21.39 10.85 -5.44
C PRO A 208 21.58 10.78 -3.92
N GLU A 209 20.63 11.33 -3.15
CA GLU A 209 20.70 11.41 -1.71
C GLU A 209 20.63 10.01 -1.07
N ARG A 210 21.41 9.78 -0.01
CA ARG A 210 21.35 8.53 0.80
C ARG A 210 20.03 8.35 1.53
N ALA A 211 19.08 9.27 1.38
CA ALA A 211 17.77 9.19 2.00
C ALA A 211 16.94 8.08 1.33
N LEU A 212 16.47 7.13 2.14
CA LEU A 212 15.54 6.08 1.69
C LEU A 212 14.21 6.66 1.22
N PHE A 213 13.82 7.81 1.77
CA PHE A 213 12.52 8.43 1.56
C PHE A 213 12.63 9.81 0.93
N ARG A 214 11.61 10.13 0.13
CA ARG A 214 11.24 11.47 -0.30
C ARG A 214 10.04 11.89 0.52
N HIS A 215 10.03 13.15 0.95
CA HIS A 215 8.81 13.79 1.43
C HIS A 215 8.27 14.67 0.32
N TRP A 216 6.95 14.74 0.22
CA TRP A 216 6.26 15.74 -0.57
C TRP A 216 5.37 16.55 0.36
N GLU A 217 5.60 17.87 0.39
CA GLU A 217 4.73 18.84 1.05
C GLU A 217 4.25 19.78 -0.06
N GLY A 218 2.98 19.72 -0.41
CA GLY A 218 2.46 20.39 -1.60
C GLY A 218 1.01 20.82 -1.46
N LEU A 219 0.26 20.79 -2.54
CA LEU A 219 -1.15 21.15 -2.53
C LEU A 219 -1.98 20.13 -1.72
N PRO A 220 -3.11 20.55 -1.12
CA PRO A 220 -3.82 19.71 -0.16
C PRO A 220 -4.29 18.33 -0.64
N HIS A 221 -4.45 18.12 -1.94
CA HIS A 221 -4.96 16.88 -2.52
C HIS A 221 -3.87 15.97 -3.06
N GLU A 222 -2.62 16.40 -3.03
CA GLU A 222 -1.52 15.69 -3.68
C GLU A 222 -1.16 14.39 -2.96
N ASN A 223 -1.62 14.19 -1.73
CA ASN A 223 -1.52 12.92 -1.02
C ASN A 223 -2.26 11.77 -1.75
N LEU A 224 -3.48 12.00 -2.22
CA LEU A 224 -4.24 11.04 -3.03
C LEU A 224 -3.66 10.89 -4.44
N VAL A 225 -3.16 11.99 -5.02
CA VAL A 225 -2.48 11.95 -6.32
C VAL A 225 -1.22 11.10 -6.25
N GLY A 226 -0.44 11.21 -5.17
CA GLY A 226 0.78 10.43 -4.95
C GLY A 226 0.51 8.92 -4.96
N ILE A 227 -0.50 8.47 -4.21
CA ILE A 227 -0.84 7.03 -4.17
C ILE A 227 -1.48 6.56 -5.47
N TYR A 228 -2.30 7.39 -6.11
CA TYR A 228 -2.83 7.12 -7.42
C TYR A 228 -1.70 6.89 -8.45
N ILE A 229 -0.72 7.80 -8.52
CA ILE A 229 0.44 7.66 -9.42
C ILE A 229 1.22 6.38 -9.10
N TYR A 230 1.52 6.13 -7.82
CA TYR A 230 2.27 4.95 -7.40
C TYR A 230 1.58 3.65 -7.83
N LEU A 231 0.27 3.54 -7.59
CA LEU A 231 -0.51 2.33 -7.90
C LEU A 231 -0.77 2.18 -9.41
N ILE A 232 -0.93 3.27 -10.17
CA ILE A 232 -1.00 3.22 -11.64
C ILE A 232 0.32 2.76 -12.24
N ASN A 233 1.45 3.24 -11.72
CA ASN A 233 2.77 2.78 -12.17
C ASN A 233 2.95 1.29 -11.87
N LEU A 234 2.57 0.82 -10.68
CA LEU A 234 2.57 -0.59 -10.33
C LEU A 234 1.70 -1.41 -11.29
N SER A 235 0.46 -0.98 -11.53
CA SER A 235 -0.45 -1.64 -12.46
C SER A 235 0.09 -1.71 -13.87
N SER A 236 0.71 -0.63 -14.36
CA SER A 236 1.28 -0.57 -15.70
C SER A 236 2.48 -1.50 -15.82
N SER A 237 3.35 -1.56 -14.80
CA SER A 237 4.45 -2.52 -14.76
C SER A 237 3.97 -3.96 -14.79
N TYR A 238 2.93 -4.30 -14.01
CA TYR A 238 2.32 -5.64 -14.03
C TYR A 238 1.72 -6.00 -15.38
N LEU A 239 1.12 -5.04 -16.09
CA LEU A 239 0.52 -5.29 -17.39
C LEU A 239 1.58 -5.46 -18.49
N PHE A 240 2.64 -4.65 -18.44
CA PHE A 240 3.70 -4.66 -19.44
C PHE A 240 4.64 -5.86 -19.30
N ASP A 241 5.02 -6.21 -18.06
CA ASP A 241 5.86 -7.36 -17.75
C ASP A 241 5.27 -8.12 -16.55
N PRO A 242 4.24 -8.95 -16.78
CA PRO A 242 3.59 -9.72 -15.72
C PRO A 242 4.62 -10.61 -15.01
N PRO A 243 4.74 -10.54 -13.68
CA PRO A 243 5.72 -11.36 -12.98
C PRO A 243 5.39 -12.84 -13.14
N ASN A 244 6.44 -13.64 -13.35
CA ASN A 244 6.28 -15.08 -13.51
C ASN A 244 5.68 -15.69 -12.22
N PHE A 245 4.50 -16.29 -12.36
CA PHE A 245 3.79 -16.94 -11.27
C PHE A 245 3.78 -18.46 -11.49
N SER A 246 4.45 -19.18 -10.59
CA SER A 246 4.40 -20.64 -10.56
C SER A 246 3.65 -21.10 -9.33
N VAL A 247 2.53 -21.78 -9.55
CA VAL A 247 1.69 -22.30 -8.46
C VAL A 247 2.22 -23.63 -7.91
N ALA A 248 2.95 -24.40 -8.71
CA ALA A 248 3.38 -25.76 -8.36
C ALA A 248 4.14 -25.86 -7.02
N PRO A 249 5.08 -24.95 -6.69
CA PRO A 249 5.80 -25.01 -5.41
C PRO A 249 4.90 -24.97 -4.17
N TYR A 250 3.74 -24.31 -4.25
CA TYR A 250 2.77 -24.22 -3.16
C TYR A 250 2.03 -25.55 -2.88
N PHE A 251 2.19 -26.56 -3.76
CA PHE A 251 1.52 -27.86 -3.66
C PHE A 251 2.51 -29.03 -3.53
N GLU A 252 3.81 -28.78 -3.32
CA GLU A 252 4.85 -29.82 -3.28
C GLU A 252 4.72 -30.79 -2.10
N LYS A 253 4.03 -30.38 -1.03
CA LYS A 253 3.78 -31.21 0.16
C LYS A 253 2.30 -31.50 0.29
N SER A 254 1.97 -32.77 0.49
CA SER A 254 0.60 -33.24 0.73
C SER A 254 0.47 -33.76 2.16
N ILE A 255 -0.63 -33.39 2.82
CA ILE A 255 -1.04 -34.01 4.09
C ILE A 255 -1.67 -35.40 3.87
N LEU A 256 -2.11 -35.68 2.64
CA LEU A 256 -2.65 -36.97 2.24
C LEU A 256 -1.51 -37.87 1.76
N ASN A 257 -1.45 -39.07 2.29
CA ASN A 257 -0.57 -40.11 1.76
C ASN A 257 -1.12 -40.61 0.43
N LYS A 258 -0.23 -40.98 -0.50
CA LYS A 258 -0.64 -41.73 -1.69
C LYS A 258 -1.25 -43.05 -1.21
N SER A 259 -2.49 -43.30 -1.63
CA SER A 259 -3.17 -44.60 -1.50
C SER A 259 -2.42 -45.69 -2.23
#